data_AF-A0A2E5WDF5-F1
#
_entry.id   AF-A0A2E5WDF5-F1
#
_cell.length_a   1.000
_cell.length_b   1.000
_cell.length_c   1.000
_cell.angle_alpha   90.00
_cell.angle_beta   90.00
_cell.angle_gamma   90.00
#
_symmetry.space_group_name_H-M   'P 1'
#
loop_
_entity.id
_entity.type
_entity.pdbx_description
1 polymer ?
#
loop_
_entity_poly.entity_id
_entity_poly.type
_entity_poly.pdbx_seq_one_letter_code
_entity_poly.pdbx_strand_id
1 'polypeptide(L)'
;MALGLSYRCACGERFKVYLPKGMVYGETVSRAVDWDAVDAREEADGEVDELQRVAESTGCTFVDGRKTPHLACPSCTNELDLVDHFRTRLLAV
;
A
#
# COMPACT_ATOMS: atom_id res chain seq x y z
N MET A 1 3.84 -1.63 12.72
CA MET A 1 4.02 -0.54 11.75
C MET A 1 3.56 -0.98 10.37
N ALA A 2 2.42 -0.46 9.95
CA ALA A 2 1.80 -0.62 8.65
C ALA A 2 2.77 -0.28 7.51
N LEU A 3 2.65 -1.01 6.40
CA LEU A 3 3.45 -0.76 5.21
C LEU A 3 2.83 0.40 4.42
N GLY A 4 3.28 1.61 4.74
CA GLY A 4 2.95 2.84 4.02
C GLY A 4 3.92 3.11 2.88
N LEU A 5 3.40 3.10 1.65
CA LEU A 5 4.17 3.30 0.44
C LEU A 5 3.77 4.60 -0.25
N SER A 6 4.68 5.14 -1.05
CA SER A 6 4.43 6.34 -1.85
C SER A 6 4.53 6.02 -3.32
N TYR A 7 3.49 6.40 -4.06
CA TYR A 7 3.47 6.29 -5.52
C TYR A 7 3.20 7.66 -6.13
N ARG A 8 3.89 7.95 -7.24
CA ARG A 8 3.66 9.15 -8.04
C ARG A 8 3.31 8.71 -9.45
N CYS A 9 2.11 9.07 -9.89
CA CYS A 9 1.69 8.80 -11.25
C CYS A 9 2.47 9.71 -12.22
N ALA A 10 2.57 9.28 -13.48
CA ALA A 10 3.24 10.03 -14.54
C ALA A 10 2.62 11.43 -14.76
N CYS A 11 1.32 11.60 -14.52
CA CYS A 11 0.64 12.90 -14.60
C CYS A 11 0.96 13.85 -13.42
N GLY A 12 1.74 13.40 -12.44
CA GLY A 12 2.16 14.19 -11.28
C GLY A 12 1.37 13.93 -10.00
N GLU A 13 0.23 13.23 -10.08
CA GLU A 13 -0.62 12.88 -8.93
C GLU A 13 0.16 12.03 -7.92
N ARG A 14 -0.04 12.29 -6.62
CA ARG A 14 0.72 11.64 -5.53
C ARG A 14 -0.22 10.84 -4.65
N PHE A 15 0.19 9.61 -4.37
CA PHE A 15 -0.57 8.67 -3.58
C PHE A 15 0.23 8.19 -2.38
N LYS A 16 -0.46 8.03 -1.26
CA LYS A 16 0.00 7.28 -0.11
C LYS A 16 -0.82 6.01 -0.05
N VAL A 17 -0.13 4.88 -0.15
CA VAL A 17 -0.75 3.56 -0.32
C VAL A 17 -0.46 2.73 0.91
N TYR A 18 -1.50 2.23 1.56
CA TYR A 18 -1.35 1.12 2.49
C TYR A 18 -1.47 -0.18 1.72
N LEU A 19 -0.52 -1.10 1.90
CA LEU A 19 -0.61 -2.47 1.39
C LEU A 19 -0.36 -3.46 2.52
N PRO A 20 -1.24 -4.47 2.70
CA PRO A 20 -0.96 -5.60 3.58
C PRO A 20 0.41 -6.20 3.31
N LYS A 21 1.17 -6.47 4.37
CA LYS A 21 2.49 -7.10 4.22
C LYS A 21 2.38 -8.49 3.62
N GLY A 22 1.31 -9.23 3.93
CA GLY A 22 1.06 -10.54 3.34
C GLY A 22 0.89 -10.48 1.82
N MET A 23 0.23 -9.42 1.31
CA MET A 23 0.10 -9.23 -0.14
C MET A 23 1.44 -8.96 -0.82
N VAL A 24 2.40 -8.30 -0.17
CA VAL A 24 3.71 -8.01 -0.78
C VAL A 24 4.72 -9.15 -0.57
N TYR A 25 4.84 -9.65 0.66
CA TYR A 25 5.92 -10.55 1.07
C TYR A 25 5.48 -12.00 1.25
N GLY A 26 4.19 -12.31 1.18
CA GLY A 26 3.65 -13.63 1.51
C GLY A 26 4.26 -14.76 0.69
N GLU A 27 4.60 -14.50 -0.58
CA GLU A 27 5.24 -15.50 -1.46
C GLU A 27 6.76 -15.63 -1.22
N THR A 28 7.39 -14.62 -0.62
CA THR A 28 8.85 -14.60 -0.38
C THR A 28 9.21 -15.14 1.01
N VAL A 29 8.34 -14.93 1.99
CA VAL A 29 8.59 -15.32 3.38
C VAL A 29 8.29 -16.80 3.56
N SER A 30 9.34 -17.60 3.72
CA SER A 30 9.25 -19.07 3.85
C SER A 30 8.79 -19.57 5.23
N ARG A 31 8.80 -18.70 6.25
CA ARG A 31 8.28 -19.04 7.59
C ARG A 31 6.76 -18.86 7.63
N ALA A 32 6.08 -19.69 8.41
CA ALA A 32 4.67 -19.49 8.70
C ALA A 32 4.47 -18.15 9.41
N VAL A 33 3.77 -17.22 8.76
CA VAL A 33 3.34 -15.94 9.32
C VAL A 33 1.82 -15.87 9.20
N ASP A 34 1.16 -15.56 10.30
CA ASP A 34 -0.26 -15.22 10.30
C ASP A 34 -0.40 -13.76 9.83
N TRP A 35 -0.61 -13.60 8.52
CA TRP A 35 -0.73 -12.28 7.89
C TRP A 35 -2.02 -11.56 8.30
N ASP A 36 -3.10 -12.31 8.51
CA ASP A 36 -4.38 -11.74 8.95
C ASP A 36 -4.26 -11.15 10.36
N ALA A 37 -3.56 -11.85 11.27
CA ALA A 37 -3.25 -11.31 12.60
C ALA A 37 -2.33 -10.09 12.56
N VAL A 38 -1.40 -10.02 11.60
CA VAL A 38 -0.55 -8.84 11.39
C VAL A 38 -1.41 -7.66 10.95
N ASP A 39 -2.23 -7.82 9.92
CA ASP A 39 -3.08 -6.76 9.39
C ASP A 39 -4.10 -6.28 10.43
N ALA A 40 -4.70 -7.21 11.19
CA ALA A 40 -5.64 -6.88 12.27
C ALA A 40 -4.98 -6.04 13.38
N ARG A 41 -3.73 -6.34 13.72
CA ARG A 41 -2.97 -5.54 14.70
C ARG A 41 -2.64 -4.15 14.15
N GLU A 42 -2.23 -4.04 12.89
CA GLU A 42 -1.94 -2.74 12.26
C GLU A 42 -3.17 -1.82 12.26
N GLU A 43 -4.36 -2.39 12.02
CA GLU A 43 -5.64 -1.69 12.15
C GLU A 43 -5.93 -1.30 13.61
N ALA A 44 -5.81 -2.25 14.55
CA ALA A 44 -6.11 -2.02 15.96
C ALA A 44 -5.19 -0.97 16.62
N ASP A 45 -3.94 -0.92 16.19
CA ASP A 45 -2.95 0.05 16.64
C ASP A 45 -3.15 1.43 15.96
N GLY A 46 -4.09 1.56 15.00
CA GLY A 46 -4.40 2.81 14.30
C GLY A 46 -3.32 3.24 13.29
N GLU A 47 -2.47 2.31 12.87
CA GLU A 47 -1.34 2.61 11.99
C GLU A 47 -1.80 2.94 10.56
N VAL A 48 -2.91 2.34 10.12
CA VAL A 48 -3.55 2.66 8.83
C VAL A 48 -4.14 4.07 8.87
N ASP A 49 -4.78 4.45 9.98
CA ASP A 49 -5.33 5.80 10.19
C ASP A 49 -4.22 6.86 10.26
N GLU A 50 -3.06 6.53 10.82
CA GLU A 50 -1.88 7.39 10.78
C GLU A 50 -1.41 7.62 9.35
N LEU A 51 -1.34 6.57 8.51
CA LEU A 51 -0.98 6.71 7.10
C LEU A 51 -1.97 7.58 6.32
N GLN A 52 -3.27 7.45 6.60
CA GLN A 52 -4.28 8.31 6.02
C GLN A 52 -4.06 9.78 6.42
N ARG A 53 -3.84 10.06 7.70
CA ARG A 53 -3.54 11.43 8.18
C ARG A 53 -2.27 12.00 7.56
N VAL A 54 -1.25 11.18 7.34
CA VAL A 54 -0.04 11.58 6.62
C VAL A 54 -0.34 11.91 5.16
N ALA A 55 -1.20 11.14 4.49
CA ALA A 55 -1.63 11.44 3.13
C ALA A 55 -2.31 12.82 3.05
N GLU A 56 -3.27 13.06 3.94
CA GLU A 56 -4.03 14.32 4.01
C GLU A 56 -3.11 15.52 4.27
N SER A 57 -2.23 15.43 5.28
CA SER A 57 -1.28 16.50 5.62
C SER A 57 -0.24 16.80 4.54
N THR A 58 0.08 15.82 3.68
CA THR A 58 1.05 15.99 2.59
C THR A 58 0.40 16.32 1.24
N GLY A 59 -0.93 16.40 1.19
CA GLY A 59 -1.68 16.60 -0.05
C GLY A 59 -1.51 15.44 -1.03
N CYS A 60 -1.47 14.21 -0.52
CA CYS A 60 -1.49 12.98 -1.30
C CYS A 60 -2.87 12.31 -1.16
N THR A 61 -3.33 11.61 -2.19
CA THR A 61 -4.51 10.76 -2.08
C THR A 61 -4.17 9.48 -1.34
N PHE A 62 -4.94 9.15 -0.30
CA PHE A 62 -4.79 7.88 0.40
C PHE A 62 -5.45 6.74 -0.38
N VAL A 63 -4.81 5.58 -0.42
CA VAL A 63 -5.31 4.36 -1.07
C VAL A 63 -5.14 3.19 -0.11
N ASP A 64 -6.25 2.52 0.20
CA ASP A 64 -6.26 1.28 0.97
C ASP A 64 -6.20 0.08 0.01
N GLY A 65 -4.99 -0.50 -0.12
CA GLY A 65 -4.72 -1.63 -0.99
C GLY A 65 -5.44 -2.93 -0.59
N ARG A 66 -5.98 -3.03 0.64
CA ARG A 66 -6.86 -4.15 1.03
C ARG A 66 -8.15 -4.15 0.22
N LYS A 67 -8.70 -2.96 -0.03
CA LYS A 67 -9.98 -2.76 -0.69
C LYS A 67 -9.84 -2.71 -2.20
N THR A 68 -8.74 -2.12 -2.67
CA THR A 68 -8.45 -2.03 -4.10
C THR A 68 -6.96 -2.24 -4.37
N PRO A 69 -6.55 -3.43 -4.85
CA PRO A 69 -5.18 -3.65 -5.26
C PRO A 69 -4.83 -2.91 -6.57
N HIS A 70 -5.84 -2.47 -7.32
CA HIS A 70 -5.68 -1.68 -8.53
C HIS A 70 -5.89 -0.20 -8.24
N LEU A 71 -4.95 0.64 -8.66
CA LEU A 71 -5.05 2.09 -8.63
C LEU A 71 -5.39 2.62 -10.01
N ALA A 72 -6.57 3.21 -10.15
CA ALA A 72 -6.90 4.06 -11.29
C ALA A 72 -6.62 5.52 -10.91
N CYS A 73 -5.69 6.17 -11.61
CA CYS A 73 -5.39 7.58 -11.37
C CYS A 73 -6.60 8.44 -11.80
N PRO A 74 -7.20 9.26 -10.91
CA PRO A 74 -8.37 10.06 -11.26
C PRO A 74 -8.06 11.15 -12.30
N SER A 75 -6.79 11.56 -12.40
CA SER A 75 -6.36 12.68 -13.25
C SER A 75 -6.04 12.27 -14.70
N CYS A 76 -5.52 11.05 -14.91
CA CYS A 76 -5.10 10.60 -16.25
C CYS A 76 -5.63 9.22 -16.63
N THR A 77 -6.50 8.61 -15.82
CA THR A 77 -7.09 7.27 -16.01
C THR A 77 -6.09 6.13 -16.14
N ASN A 78 -4.80 6.39 -15.88
CA ASN A 78 -3.79 5.34 -15.92
C ASN A 78 -4.03 4.35 -14.79
N GLU A 79 -3.97 3.07 -15.12
CA GLU A 79 -4.18 1.97 -14.19
C GLU A 79 -2.85 1.33 -13.80
N LEU A 80 -2.75 0.90 -12.55
CA LEU A 80 -1.58 0.23 -12.00
C LEU A 80 -2.02 -0.82 -10.98
N ASP A 81 -1.51 -2.04 -11.12
CA ASP A 81 -1.55 -3.02 -10.03
C ASP A 81 -0.51 -2.62 -8.98
N LEU A 82 -0.99 -2.21 -7.80
CA LEU A 82 -0.15 -1.76 -6.70
C LEU A 82 0.67 -2.91 -6.13
N VAL A 83 0.08 -4.10 -6.03
CA VAL A 83 0.75 -5.27 -5.45
C VAL A 83 1.91 -5.68 -6.33
N ASP A 84 1.67 -5.86 -7.63
CA ASP A 84 2.71 -6.23 -8.59
C ASP A 84 3.81 -5.15 -8.69
N HIS A 85 3.41 -3.88 -8.75
CA HIS A 85 4.35 -2.76 -8.81
C HIS A 85 5.30 -2.74 -7.61
N PHE A 86 4.75 -2.84 -6.40
CA PHE A 86 5.55 -2.77 -5.18
C PHE A 86 6.28 -4.06 -4.88
N ARG A 87 5.73 -5.23 -5.22
CA ARG A 87 6.49 -6.50 -5.20
C ARG A 87 7.73 -6.38 -6.07
N THR A 88 7.57 -6.00 -7.34
CA THR A 88 8.69 -5.84 -8.26
C THR A 88 9.72 -4.84 -7.73
N ARG A 89 9.29 -3.72 -7.14
CA ARG A 89 10.19 -2.69 -6.60
C ARG A 89 10.91 -3.10 -5.30
N LEU A 90 10.21 -3.80 -4.40
CA LEU A 90 10.71 -4.14 -3.06
C LEU A 90 11.45 -5.48 -3.03
N LEU A 91 11.14 -6.38 -3.96
CA LEU A 91 11.72 -7.71 -4.07
C LEU A 91 12.73 -7.84 -5.22
N ALA A 92 12.91 -6.81 -6.05
CA ALA A 92 14.05 -6.75 -6.96
C ALA A 92 15.34 -6.64 -6.14
N VAL A 93 15.94 -7.80 -5.86
CA VAL A 93 17.27 -7.99 -5.28
C VAL A 93 18.22 -8.44 -6.38
#